data_AF-A0A2S8S7Z5-F1
#
_entry.id   AF-A0A2S8S7Z5-F1
#
_cell.length_a   1.000
_cell.length_b   1.000
_cell.length_c   1.000
_cell.angle_alpha   90.00
_cell.angle_beta   90.00
_cell.angle_gamma   90.00
#
_symmetry.space_group_name_H-M   'P 1'
#
loop_
_entity.id
_entity.type
_entity.pdbx_description
1 polymer ?
#
loop_
_entity_poly.entity_id
_entity_poly.type
_entity_poly.pdbx_seq_one_letter_code
_entity_poly.pdbx_strand_id
1 'polypeptide(L)'
;MRTTALTCALFNAERVRELVSLLRSRSGSNPTTSVAWRWTLQIVKRSDTVQGFEVIPRRWVVERTLAWLGRCRRMAKDWEKTVASAEAWILIAHIRRVTRLLARAEHLIGNFESDSQI
;
A
#
# COMPACT_ATOMS: atom_id res chain seq x y z
N MET A 1 25.32 -4.38 -8.64
CA MET A 1 23.89 -4.74 -8.87
C MET A 1 23.00 -4.55 -7.62
N ARG A 2 23.22 -3.52 -6.79
CA ARG A 2 22.42 -3.27 -5.56
C ARG A 2 21.70 -1.91 -5.54
N THR A 3 21.82 -1.12 -6.59
CA THR A 3 21.39 0.29 -6.63
C THR A 3 19.98 0.51 -7.18
N THR A 4 19.38 -0.44 -7.89
CA THR A 4 18.10 -0.24 -8.60
C THR A 4 16.87 -0.13 -7.66
N ALA A 5 16.92 -0.71 -6.46
CA ALA A 5 15.80 -0.68 -5.52
C ALA A 5 15.61 0.70 -4.85
N LEU A 6 16.70 1.43 -4.61
CA LEU A 6 16.67 2.78 -4.04
C LEU A 6 16.18 3.82 -5.05
N THR A 7 16.56 3.68 -6.33
CA THR A 7 16.09 4.58 -7.40
C THR A 7 14.58 4.46 -7.63
N CYS A 8 13.99 3.25 -7.53
CA CYS A 8 12.54 3.07 -7.62
C CYS A 8 11.77 3.70 -6.46
N ALA A 9 12.31 3.70 -5.23
CA ALA A 9 11.67 4.31 -4.07
C ALA A 9 11.74 5.84 -4.12
N LEU A 10 12.88 6.39 -4.57
CA LEU A 10 13.09 7.83 -4.72
C LEU A 10 12.27 8.40 -5.89
N PHE A 11 12.16 7.68 -7.02
CA PHE A 11 11.33 8.10 -8.16
C PHE A 11 9.84 8.26 -7.79
N ASN A 12 9.32 7.41 -6.89
CA ASN A 12 7.95 7.50 -6.43
C ASN A 12 7.73 8.63 -5.40
N ALA A 13 8.78 9.03 -4.66
CA ALA A 13 8.69 10.11 -3.67
C ALA A 13 8.83 11.51 -4.30
N GLU A 14 9.70 11.68 -5.29
CA GLU A 14 9.89 12.97 -5.98
C GLU A 14 8.69 13.32 -6.86
N ARG A 15 8.14 12.36 -7.60
CA ARG A 15 6.93 12.59 -8.41
C ARG A 15 5.69 12.91 -7.56
N VAL A 16 5.63 12.41 -6.32
CA VAL A 16 4.57 12.76 -5.36
C VAL A 16 4.75 14.18 -4.83
N ARG A 17 5.99 14.64 -4.56
CA ARG A 17 6.24 16.05 -4.18
C ARG A 17 5.85 17.01 -5.30
N GLU A 18 6.18 16.68 -6.55
CA GLU A 18 5.87 17.49 -7.72
C GLU A 18 4.35 17.58 -7.97
N LEU A 19 3.64 16.46 -7.84
CA LEU A 19 2.17 16.44 -7.89
C LEU A 19 1.53 17.23 -6.73
N VAL A 20 2.09 17.16 -5.53
CA VAL A 20 1.63 17.95 -4.37
C VAL A 20 1.86 19.46 -4.57
N SER A 21 2.97 19.86 -5.21
CA SER A 21 3.19 21.26 -5.59
C SER A 21 2.24 21.76 -6.68
N LEU A 22 1.87 20.90 -7.64
CA LEU A 22 0.91 21.23 -8.70
C LEU A 22 -0.55 21.26 -8.21
N LEU A 23 -0.88 20.48 -7.17
CA LEU A 23 -2.20 20.48 -6.54
C LEU A 23 -2.44 21.68 -5.62
N ARG A 24 -1.38 22.37 -5.17
CA ARG A 24 -1.51 23.60 -4.36
C ARG A 24 -1.97 24.81 -5.19
N SER A 25 -1.73 24.81 -6.50
CA SER A 25 -2.04 25.92 -7.41
C SER A 25 -3.33 25.75 -8.22
N ARG A 26 -3.95 24.55 -8.22
CA ARG A 26 -5.16 24.27 -9.00
C ARG A 26 -6.40 24.14 -8.11
N SER A 27 -6.80 25.26 -7.50
CA SER A 27 -8.16 25.42 -6.98
C SER A 27 -9.11 25.55 -8.17
N GLY A 28 -9.50 24.42 -8.74
CA GLY A 28 -10.45 24.30 -9.83
C GLY A 28 -11.17 22.99 -9.65
N SER A 29 -12.42 23.08 -9.19
CA SER A 29 -13.31 21.97 -8.84
C SER A 29 -13.36 20.90 -9.93
N ASN A 30 -12.88 19.70 -9.61
CA ASN A 30 -13.15 18.47 -10.35
C ASN A 30 -14.24 17.67 -9.63
N PRO A 31 -15.11 16.95 -10.36
CA PRO A 31 -16.31 16.37 -9.79
C PRO A 31 -15.93 15.25 -8.80
N THR A 32 -16.56 15.27 -7.62
CA THR A 32 -16.54 14.20 -6.59
C THR A 32 -15.37 14.15 -5.60
N THR A 33 -15.02 15.27 -4.96
CA THR A 33 -14.34 15.24 -3.64
C THR A 33 -15.40 15.30 -2.53
N SER A 34 -15.79 14.15 -1.98
CA SER A 34 -16.66 14.10 -0.79
C SER A 34 -15.79 14.29 0.46
N VAL A 35 -15.83 15.50 1.03
CA VAL A 35 -15.19 15.81 2.32
C VAL A 35 -16.00 15.19 3.46
N ALA A 36 -15.75 13.91 3.73
CA ALA A 36 -16.17 13.25 4.95
C ALA A 36 -14.96 13.16 5.89
N TRP A 37 -14.85 14.15 6.80
CA TRP A 37 -13.92 14.26 7.95
C TRP A 37 -12.41 14.12 7.65
N ARG A 38 -11.59 15.17 7.86
CA ARG A 38 -10.09 15.22 7.89
C ARG A 38 -9.31 14.60 6.71
N TRP A 39 -9.88 13.73 5.89
CA TRP A 39 -9.24 12.96 4.85
C TRP A 39 -9.75 13.42 3.49
N THR A 40 -8.83 13.73 2.57
CA THR A 40 -9.18 14.05 1.18
C THR A 40 -9.30 12.75 0.40
N LEU A 41 -10.53 12.29 0.18
CA LEU A 41 -10.81 11.14 -0.68
C LEU A 41 -10.78 11.58 -2.15
N GLN A 42 -9.82 11.06 -2.92
CA GLN A 42 -9.80 11.20 -4.37
C GLN A 42 -10.30 9.91 -5.01
N ILE A 43 -11.51 9.94 -5.58
CA ILE A 43 -12.08 8.80 -6.31
C ILE A 43 -11.52 8.85 -7.74
N VAL A 44 -10.55 7.97 -8.03
CA VAL A 44 -10.00 7.80 -9.38
C VAL A 44 -10.86 6.78 -10.12
N LYS A 45 -11.71 7.25 -11.04
CA LYS A 45 -12.47 6.37 -11.94
C LYS A 45 -11.53 5.87 -13.06
N ARG A 46 -11.70 4.62 -13.47
CA ARG A 46 -11.06 4.08 -14.67
C ARG A 46 -11.64 4.80 -15.89
N SER A 47 -10.81 5.18 -16.87
CA SER A 47 -11.35 5.74 -18.11
C SER A 47 -11.97 4.60 -18.95
N ASP A 48 -13.26 4.69 -19.26
CA ASP A 48 -13.96 3.68 -20.08
C ASP A 48 -13.59 3.79 -21.58
N THR A 49 -12.92 4.89 -21.94
CA THR A 49 -12.55 5.23 -23.33
C THR A 49 -11.29 4.52 -23.82
N VAL A 50 -10.41 4.07 -22.90
CA VAL A 50 -9.13 3.45 -23.28
C VAL A 50 -9.29 1.93 -23.37
N GLN A 51 -9.17 1.37 -24.58
CA GLN A 51 -9.02 -0.08 -24.76
C GLN A 51 -7.62 -0.51 -24.32
N GLY A 52 -7.46 -0.86 -23.04
CA GLY A 52 -6.19 -1.37 -22.51
C GLY A 52 -6.02 -1.32 -21.00
N PHE A 53 -4.78 -1.55 -20.56
CA PHE A 53 -4.37 -1.44 -19.17
C PHE A 53 -3.84 -0.03 -18.88
N GLU A 54 -4.66 0.78 -18.23
CA GLU A 54 -4.27 2.10 -17.71
C GLU A 54 -3.67 1.94 -16.30
N VAL A 55 -2.45 2.46 -16.10
CA VAL A 55 -1.77 2.39 -14.80
C VAL A 55 -2.40 3.39 -13.83
N ILE A 56 -3.29 2.90 -12.97
CA ILE A 56 -3.88 3.73 -11.91
C ILE A 56 -2.87 3.95 -10.78
N PRO A 57 -2.61 5.21 -10.37
CA PRO A 57 -1.66 5.50 -9.31
C PRO A 57 -2.08 4.82 -8.01
N ARG A 58 -1.10 4.21 -7.32
CA ARG A 58 -1.25 3.51 -6.01
C ARG A 58 -2.12 2.25 -5.98
N ARG A 59 -2.70 1.82 -7.10
CA ARG A 59 -3.45 0.55 -7.21
C ARG A 59 -2.66 -0.66 -6.71
N TRP A 60 -1.36 -0.72 -7.06
CA TRP A 60 -0.49 -1.81 -6.66
C TRP A 60 -0.36 -1.96 -5.14
N VAL A 61 -0.48 -0.88 -4.36
CA VAL A 61 -0.31 -0.91 -2.89
C VAL A 61 -1.44 -1.72 -2.25
N VAL A 62 -2.67 -1.51 -2.74
CA VAL A 62 -3.86 -2.22 -2.29
C VAL A 62 -3.77 -3.68 -2.73
N GLU A 63 -3.51 -3.92 -4.02
CA GLU A 63 -3.42 -5.28 -4.57
C GLU A 63 -2.33 -6.10 -3.89
N ARG A 64 -1.18 -5.50 -3.60
CA ARG A 64 -0.09 -6.16 -2.88
C ARG A 64 -0.50 -6.53 -1.45
N THR A 65 -1.24 -5.67 -0.77
CA THR A 65 -1.76 -5.97 0.58
C THR A 65 -2.71 -7.14 0.55
N LEU A 66 -3.63 -7.17 -0.42
CA LEU A 66 -4.55 -8.28 -0.64
C LEU A 66 -3.81 -9.58 -0.99
N ALA A 67 -2.82 -9.52 -1.88
CA ALA A 67 -2.00 -10.68 -2.24
C ALA A 67 -1.24 -11.26 -1.03
N TRP A 68 -0.78 -10.40 -0.11
CA TRP A 68 -0.13 -10.86 1.10
C TRP A 68 -1.09 -11.49 2.11
N LEU A 69 -2.32 -10.97 2.21
CA LEU A 69 -3.37 -11.55 3.05
C LEU A 69 -3.81 -12.93 2.53
N GLY A 70 -3.88 -13.10 1.21
CA GLY A 70 -4.17 -14.39 0.58
C GLY A 70 -3.19 -15.53 0.89
N ARG A 71 -2.00 -15.23 1.46
CA ARG A 71 -1.08 -16.28 1.95
C ARG A 71 -1.52 -16.92 3.27
N CYS A 72 -2.50 -16.34 3.97
CA CYS A 72 -3.08 -16.95 5.15
C CYS A 72 -4.15 -17.95 4.73
N ARG A 73 -3.81 -19.25 4.65
CA ARG A 73 -4.72 -20.33 4.18
C ARG A 73 -6.10 -20.36 4.85
N ARG A 74 -6.19 -19.90 6.10
CA ARG A 74 -7.44 -19.84 6.88
C ARG A 74 -8.42 -18.78 6.34
N MET A 75 -7.88 -17.71 5.75
CA MET A 75 -8.64 -16.66 5.08
C MET A 75 -8.89 -17.08 3.64
N ALA A 76 -9.94 -17.86 3.43
CA ALA A 76 -10.49 -18.11 2.11
C ALA A 76 -11.52 -17.03 1.79
N LYS A 77 -11.54 -16.58 0.53
CA LYS A 77 -12.51 -15.59 0.05
C LYS A 77 -13.93 -16.14 0.29
N ASP A 78 -14.80 -15.33 0.89
CA ASP A 78 -16.23 -15.59 1.08
C ASP A 78 -16.59 -16.80 1.97
N TRP A 79 -15.67 -17.27 2.83
CA TRP A 79 -15.95 -18.39 3.74
C TRP A 79 -16.77 -17.99 4.97
N GLU A 80 -16.65 -16.73 5.39
CA GLU A 80 -17.23 -16.26 6.65
C GLU A 80 -18.70 -15.84 6.46
N LYS A 81 -19.58 -16.35 7.32
CA LYS A 81 -21.03 -16.07 7.27
C LYS A 81 -21.36 -14.64 7.71
N THR A 82 -20.53 -14.04 8.56
CA THR A 82 -20.75 -12.70 9.11
C THR A 82 -19.58 -11.77 8.82
N VAL A 83 -19.88 -10.48 8.63
CA VAL A 83 -18.87 -9.45 8.39
C VAL A 83 -17.91 -9.33 9.59
N ALA A 84 -18.43 -9.42 10.82
CA ALA A 84 -17.61 -9.39 12.03
C ALA A 84 -16.56 -10.52 12.09
N SER A 85 -16.93 -11.73 11.67
CA SER A 85 -15.98 -12.86 11.61
C SER A 85 -14.92 -12.63 10.52
N ALA A 86 -15.34 -12.13 9.35
CA ALA A 86 -14.41 -11.78 8.27
C ALA A 86 -13.40 -10.70 8.71
N GLU A 87 -13.86 -9.66 9.40
CA GLU A 87 -13.01 -8.60 9.96
C GLU A 87 -11.99 -9.15 10.97
N ALA A 88 -12.43 -10.02 11.89
CA ALA A 88 -11.54 -10.66 12.85
C ALA A 88 -10.41 -11.44 12.15
N TRP A 89 -10.74 -12.21 11.11
CA TRP A 89 -9.72 -12.94 10.36
C TRP A 89 -8.78 -12.04 9.56
N ILE A 90 -9.28 -10.92 9.03
CA ILE A 90 -8.45 -9.90 8.38
C ILE A 90 -7.42 -9.34 9.35
N LEU A 91 -7.84 -8.98 10.56
CA LEU A 91 -6.95 -8.48 11.61
C LEU A 91 -5.90 -9.52 12.00
N ILE A 92 -6.31 -10.77 12.26
CA ILE A 92 -5.40 -11.86 12.63
C ILE A 92 -4.36 -12.09 11.52
N ALA A 93 -4.77 -12.13 10.26
CA ALA A 93 -3.84 -12.31 9.14
C ALA A 93 -2.85 -11.15 9.01
N HIS A 94 -3.30 -9.92 9.26
CA HIS A 94 -2.45 -8.74 9.27
C HIS A 94 -1.41 -8.80 10.40
N ILE A 95 -1.83 -9.13 11.63
CA ILE A 95 -0.93 -9.30 12.78
C ILE A 95 0.15 -10.33 12.46
N ARG A 96 -0.24 -11.54 12.01
CA ARG A 96 0.72 -12.60 11.63
C ARG A 96 1.73 -12.16 10.57
N ARG A 97 1.33 -11.24 9.69
CA ARG A 97 2.23 -10.68 8.68
C ARG A 97 3.20 -9.68 9.30
N VAL A 98 2.71 -8.74 10.10
CA VAL A 98 3.55 -7.74 10.77
C VAL A 98 4.54 -8.40 11.72
N THR A 99 4.12 -9.38 12.52
CA THR A 99 5.03 -10.14 13.41
C THR A 99 6.19 -10.79 12.64
N ARG A 100 5.92 -11.37 11.46
CA ARG A 100 6.99 -11.96 10.61
C ARG A 100 7.92 -10.91 10.01
N LEU A 101 7.43 -9.70 9.76
CA LEU A 101 8.28 -8.61 9.29
C LEU A 101 9.17 -8.08 10.42
N LEU A 102 8.61 -7.92 11.62
CA LEU A 102 9.36 -7.50 12.80
C LEU A 102 10.45 -8.51 13.18
N ALA A 103 10.13 -9.80 13.24
CA ALA A 103 11.12 -10.84 13.53
C ALA A 103 12.27 -10.88 12.51
N ARG A 104 11.98 -10.60 11.24
CA ARG A 104 13.03 -10.47 10.20
C ARG A 104 13.85 -9.20 10.37
N ALA A 105 13.23 -8.09 10.75
CA ALA A 105 13.92 -6.84 10.98
C ALA A 105 14.87 -6.94 12.18
N GLU A 106 14.42 -7.55 13.28
CA GLU A 106 15.24 -7.80 14.47
C GLU A 106 16.49 -8.63 14.14
N HIS A 107 16.33 -9.71 13.37
CA HIS A 107 17.48 -10.51 12.92
C HIS A 107 18.46 -9.70 12.07
N LEU A 108 17.97 -8.83 11.19
CA LEU A 108 18.83 -7.96 10.38
C LEU A 108 19.54 -6.88 11.22
N ILE A 109 18.90 -6.37 12.28
CA ILE A 109 19.51 -5.41 13.20
C ILE A 109 20.61 -6.08 14.03
N GLY A 110 20.36 -7.27 14.58
CA GLY A 110 21.38 -8.00 15.34
C GLY A 110 22.61 -8.39 14.49
N ASN A 111 22.40 -8.73 13.22
CA ASN A 111 23.50 -8.99 12.28
C ASN A 111 24.29 -7.70 11.97
N PHE A 112 23.62 -6.56 11.84
CA PHE A 112 24.28 -5.27 11.63
C PHE A 112 25.14 -4.84 12.83
N GLU A 113 24.65 -5.04 14.06
CA GLU A 113 25.40 -4.73 15.28
C GLU A 113 26.70 -5.56 15.35
N SER A 114 26.62 -6.84 14.99
CA SER A 114 27.76 -7.77 14.99
C SER A 114 28.82 -7.40 13.94
N ASP A 115 28.40 -6.93 12.77
CA ASP A 115 29.30 -6.51 11.67
C ASP A 115 29.99 -5.15 11.95
N SER A 116 29.43 -4.33 12.86
CA SER A 116 29.98 -3.02 13.23
C SER A 116 31.09 -3.07 14.29
N GLN A 117 31.32 -4.24 14.89
CA GLN A 117 32.37 -4.49 15.89
C GLN A 117 33.63 -5.16 15.27
N ILE A 118 33.73 -5.19 13.93
CA ILE A 118 34.89 -5.66 13.16
C ILE A 118 35.57 -4.48 12.47
#